data_AF-A0A259C7U9-F1
#
_entry.id   AF-A0A259C7U9-F1
#
_cell.length_a   1.000
_cell.length_b   1.000
_cell.length_c   1.000
_cell.angle_alpha   90.00
_cell.angle_beta   90.00
_cell.angle_gamma   90.00
#
_symmetry.space_group_name_H-M   'P 1'
#
loop_
_entity.id
_entity.type
_entity.pdbx_description
1 polymer ?
#
loop_
_entity_poly.entity_id
_entity_poly.type
_entity_poly.pdbx_seq_one_letter_code
_entity_poly.pdbx_strand_id
1 'polypeptide(L)'
;MMCRNRFKHVLTTLVFGFAMLSQLAFAQDPSKATPSADSKIRNIDGVAAVVNTGYVTRKEIDDRILALQKQGGKLPDPATLRKTVLERLIIEKIQLQNAEQEGITVTNKELDKIIADIADKNKLTLAELKVKIAATGS
;
A
#
# COMPACT_ATOMS: atom_id res chain seq x y z
N MET A 1 18.72 88.81 -8.18
CA MET A 1 18.25 87.57 -8.84
C MET A 1 16.77 87.43 -8.53
N MET A 2 15.90 88.06 -9.31
CA MET A 2 15.28 87.63 -10.58
C MET A 2 13.92 86.96 -10.33
N CYS A 3 12.96 87.42 -11.12
CA CYS A 3 11.56 87.62 -10.81
C CYS A 3 10.62 86.44 -11.12
N ARG A 4 9.32 86.71 -10.86
CA ARG A 4 8.09 86.22 -11.55
C ARG A 4 7.64 84.79 -11.17
N ASN A 5 6.37 84.40 -11.30
CA ASN A 5 5.02 85.00 -11.25
C ASN A 5 4.04 83.81 -11.33
N ARG A 6 2.80 84.01 -10.87
CA ARG A 6 1.61 83.14 -10.89
C ARG A 6 1.47 82.17 -12.09
N PHE A 7 1.00 80.93 -11.86
CA PHE A 7 0.01 80.25 -12.71
C PHE A 7 -0.65 79.08 -11.95
N LYS A 8 -1.89 79.31 -11.48
CA LYS A 8 -2.81 78.35 -10.86
C LYS A 8 -3.87 77.94 -11.92
N HIS A 9 -4.48 76.77 -11.72
CA HIS A 9 -5.69 76.22 -12.37
C HIS A 9 -5.56 75.47 -13.70
N VAL A 10 -5.38 74.13 -13.69
CA VAL A 10 -5.90 73.20 -14.74
C VAL A 10 -6.12 71.76 -14.20
N LEU A 11 -6.41 71.58 -12.91
CA LEU A 11 -6.66 70.27 -12.28
C LEU A 11 -8.05 70.40 -11.64
N THR A 12 -9.12 69.68 -11.96
CA THR A 12 -9.23 68.25 -12.28
C THR A 12 -10.67 68.02 -12.77
N THR A 13 -10.90 67.72 -14.05
CA THR A 13 -12.20 67.25 -14.56
C THR A 13 -11.97 66.24 -15.69
N LEU A 14 -12.65 65.10 -15.58
CA LEU A 14 -13.16 64.27 -16.68
C LEU A 14 -12.11 63.50 -17.51
N VAL A 15 -12.21 62.17 -17.56
CA VAL A 15 -12.10 61.31 -18.78
C VAL A 15 -12.01 59.82 -18.38
N PHE A 16 -12.99 59.04 -18.86
CA PHE A 16 -12.97 57.60 -19.21
C PHE A 16 -12.60 56.56 -18.13
N GLY A 17 -13.29 55.45 -17.92
CA GLY A 17 -14.36 54.76 -18.63
C GLY A 17 -14.49 53.34 -18.03
N PHE A 18 -15.70 52.77 -18.07
CA PHE A 18 -15.96 51.33 -17.96
C PHE A 18 -15.66 50.64 -16.60
N ALA A 19 -16.49 50.91 -15.58
CA ALA A 19 -16.67 49.98 -14.47
C ALA A 19 -17.59 48.83 -14.94
N MET A 20 -16.98 47.76 -15.46
CA MET A 20 -17.66 46.54 -15.91
C MET A 20 -17.14 45.35 -15.12
N LEU A 21 -18.03 44.80 -14.29
CA LEU A 21 -18.18 43.37 -13.98
C LEU A 21 -16.89 42.53 -13.75
N SER A 22 -16.56 42.26 -12.48
CA SER A 22 -16.40 40.88 -11.96
C SER A 22 -15.55 40.80 -10.68
N GLN A 23 -16.15 40.19 -9.65
CA GLN A 23 -15.57 39.14 -8.80
C GLN A 23 -14.25 39.41 -8.06
N LEU A 24 -14.31 39.48 -6.72
CA LEU A 24 -13.74 38.44 -5.84
C LEU A 24 -14.17 38.68 -4.38
N ALA A 25 -15.13 37.91 -3.90
CA ALA A 25 -15.40 37.78 -2.46
C ALA A 25 -14.48 36.68 -1.91
N PHE A 26 -13.37 37.07 -1.28
CA PHE A 26 -12.60 36.16 -0.42
C PHE A 26 -13.28 36.13 0.96
N ALA A 27 -14.08 35.09 1.20
CA ALA A 27 -14.39 34.65 2.55
C ALA A 27 -13.29 33.67 2.99
N GLN A 28 -12.56 33.99 4.06
CA GLN A 28 -11.56 33.11 4.65
C GLN A 28 -12.25 32.21 5.68
N ASP A 29 -12.30 30.91 5.41
CA ASP A 29 -12.75 29.88 6.36
C ASP A 29 -11.52 29.24 7.03
N PRO A 30 -11.31 29.44 8.35
CA PRO A 30 -10.16 28.89 9.07
C PRO A 30 -10.50 27.49 9.57
N SER A 31 -10.19 26.45 8.79
CA SER A 31 -10.07 25.09 9.31
C SER A 31 -9.20 24.22 8.40
N LYS A 32 -7.89 24.51 8.40
CA LYS A 32 -6.89 23.54 7.97
C LYS A 32 -6.71 22.54 9.11
N ALA A 33 -7.56 21.52 9.12
CA ALA A 33 -7.43 20.37 10.00
C ALA A 33 -6.09 19.68 9.73
N THR A 34 -5.30 19.54 10.79
CA THR A 34 -4.11 18.70 10.92
C THR A 34 -4.39 17.30 10.36
N PRO A 35 -3.48 16.68 9.58
CA PRO A 35 -3.61 15.25 9.29
C PRO A 35 -3.45 14.52 10.62
N SER A 36 -4.57 14.07 11.18
CA SER A 36 -4.59 13.10 12.26
C SER A 36 -3.82 11.88 11.77
N ALA A 37 -2.58 11.74 12.26
CA ALA A 37 -1.85 10.49 12.14
C ALA A 37 -2.72 9.42 12.79
N ASP A 38 -3.37 8.61 11.96
CA ASP A 38 -4.06 7.40 12.37
C ASP A 38 -3.00 6.50 12.98
N SER A 39 -2.82 6.61 14.31
CA SER A 39 -2.06 5.67 15.11
C SER A 39 -2.88 4.38 15.19
N LYS A 40 -3.03 3.70 14.05
CA LYS A 40 -3.52 2.34 13.99
C LYS A 40 -2.58 1.52 14.86
N ILE A 41 -3.09 1.04 15.99
CA ILE A 41 -2.38 0.11 16.88
C ILE A 41 -1.92 -1.06 16.01
N ARG A 42 -0.63 -1.09 15.67
CA ARG A 42 -0.04 -2.14 14.87
C ARG A 42 0.37 -3.24 15.84
N ASN A 43 -0.40 -4.32 15.86
CA ASN A 43 0.02 -5.53 16.57
C ASN A 43 1.38 -5.96 16.00
N ILE A 44 2.40 -5.99 16.85
CA ILE A 44 3.73 -6.45 16.47
C ILE A 44 3.73 -7.96 16.61
N ASP A 45 3.97 -8.65 15.49
CA ASP A 45 4.06 -10.10 15.49
C ASP A 45 5.33 -10.56 16.22
N GLY A 46 5.16 -11.50 17.15
CA GLY A 46 6.27 -12.09 17.89
C GLY A 46 7.02 -13.13 17.07
N VAL A 47 8.34 -13.23 17.29
CA VAL A 47 9.18 -14.30 16.75
C VAL A 47 8.88 -15.61 17.51
N ALA A 48 8.61 -16.67 16.76
CA ALA A 48 8.38 -18.02 17.28
C ALA A 48 9.66 -18.88 17.23
N ALA A 49 10.46 -18.74 16.18
CA ALA A 49 11.73 -19.45 16.02
C ALA A 49 12.73 -18.65 15.17
N VAL A 50 14.03 -18.88 15.40
CA VAL A 50 15.13 -18.34 14.59
C VAL A 50 15.73 -19.49 13.76
N VAL A 51 15.93 -19.27 12.46
CA VAL A 51 16.35 -20.29 11.49
C VAL A 51 17.48 -19.73 10.63
N ASN A 52 18.73 -20.14 10.93
CA ASN A 52 19.95 -19.59 10.33
C ASN A 52 19.98 -18.06 10.42
N THR A 53 19.80 -17.39 9.28
CA THR A 53 19.79 -15.92 9.12
C THR A 53 18.38 -15.33 9.12
N GLY A 54 17.33 -16.16 9.19
CA GLY A 54 15.93 -15.77 9.15
C GLY A 54 15.16 -16.07 10.43
N TYR A 55 13.88 -15.69 10.45
CA TYR A 55 12.96 -15.92 11.57
C TYR A 55 11.61 -16.43 11.06
N VAL A 56 10.92 -17.17 11.92
CA VAL A 56 9.53 -17.60 11.75
C VAL A 56 8.69 -16.89 12.81
N THR A 57 7.64 -16.20 12.37
CA THR A 57 6.74 -15.43 13.24
C THR A 57 5.53 -16.25 13.69
N ARG A 58 4.85 -15.80 14.75
CA ARG A 58 3.58 -16.40 15.21
C ARG A 58 2.49 -16.27 14.16
N LYS A 59 2.41 -15.12 13.49
CA LYS A 59 1.44 -14.87 12.42
C LYS A 59 1.59 -15.86 11.26
N GLU A 60 2.82 -16.17 10.84
CA GLU A 60 3.05 -17.17 9.79
C GLU A 60 2.53 -18.57 10.16
N ILE A 61 2.68 -18.96 11.44
CA ILE A 61 2.15 -20.24 11.93
C ILE A 61 0.61 -20.22 11.88
N ASP A 62 0.00 -19.15 12.39
CA ASP A 62 -1.46 -19.03 12.45
C ASP A 62 -2.07 -18.94 11.04
N ASP A 63 -1.48 -18.17 10.13
CA ASP A 63 -1.90 -18.06 8.73
C ASP A 63 -1.83 -19.42 8.03
N ARG A 64 -0.79 -20.23 8.31
CA ARG A 64 -0.68 -21.58 7.75
C ARG A 64 -1.70 -22.55 8.33
N ILE A 65 -2.03 -22.42 9.62
CA ILE A 65 -3.11 -23.20 10.24
C ILE A 65 -4.46 -22.84 9.62
N LEU A 66 -4.75 -21.55 9.42
CA LEU A 66 -5.97 -21.10 8.75
C LEU A 66 -6.06 -21.63 7.32
N ALA A 67 -4.95 -21.66 6.58
CA ALA A 67 -4.90 -22.25 5.25
C ALA A 67 -5.21 -23.76 5.27
N LEU A 68 -4.64 -24.51 6.21
CA LEU A 68 -4.91 -25.95 6.37
C LEU A 68 -6.36 -26.22 6.79
N GLN A 69 -6.94 -25.36 7.63
CA GLN A 69 -8.36 -25.45 8.02
C GLN A 69 -9.28 -25.21 6.81
N LYS A 70 -8.94 -24.24 5.94
CA LYS A 70 -9.69 -23.97 4.70
C LYS A 70 -9.62 -25.11 3.69
N GLN A 71 -8.51 -25.85 3.65
CA GLN A 71 -8.33 -27.00 2.76
C GLN A 71 -9.19 -28.21 3.17
N GLY A 72 -9.66 -28.26 4.43
CA GLY A 72 -10.47 -29.34 4.96
C GLY A 72 -9.67 -30.60 5.27
N GLY A 73 -9.93 -31.22 6.41
CA GLY A 73 -9.25 -32.44 6.84
C GLY A 73 -9.41 -32.71 8.33
N LYS A 74 -9.11 -33.93 8.75
CA LYS A 74 -9.06 -34.28 10.17
C LYS A 74 -7.82 -33.63 10.78
N LEU A 75 -8.00 -32.45 11.37
CA LEU A 75 -6.92 -31.75 12.04
C LEU A 75 -6.56 -32.48 13.35
N PRO A 76 -5.26 -32.75 13.60
CA PRO A 76 -4.81 -33.25 14.90
C PRO A 76 -5.01 -32.20 16.00
N ASP A 77 -4.70 -32.56 17.24
CA ASP A 77 -4.74 -31.65 18.39
C ASP A 77 -4.05 -30.30 18.06
N PRO A 78 -4.63 -29.15 18.45
CA PRO A 78 -4.09 -27.83 18.14
C PRO A 78 -2.62 -27.62 18.55
N ALA A 79 -2.15 -28.25 19.64
CA ALA A 79 -0.75 -28.18 20.06
C ALA A 79 0.16 -28.95 19.11
N THR A 80 -0.24 -30.17 18.73
CA THR A 80 0.49 -31.00 17.76
C THR A 80 0.48 -30.36 16.38
N LEU A 81 -0.65 -29.81 15.94
CA LEU A 81 -0.79 -29.12 14.66
C LEU A 81 0.16 -27.93 14.57
N ARG A 82 0.21 -27.08 15.61
CA ARG A 82 1.14 -25.94 15.66
C ARG A 82 2.59 -26.40 15.55
N LYS A 83 2.97 -27.46 16.26
CA LYS A 83 4.32 -28.02 16.19
C LYS A 83 4.65 -28.53 14.78
N THR A 84 3.75 -29.29 14.16
CA THR A 84 3.94 -29.80 12.79
C THR A 84 4.05 -28.66 11.77
N VAL A 85 3.23 -27.62 11.91
CA VAL A 85 3.29 -26.43 11.05
C VAL A 85 4.61 -25.69 11.23
N LEU A 86 5.07 -25.50 12.47
CA LEU A 86 6.36 -24.87 12.76
C LEU A 86 7.52 -25.65 12.13
N GLU A 87 7.56 -26.96 12.33
CA GLU A 87 8.59 -27.83 11.73
C GLU A 87 8.59 -27.72 10.20
N ARG A 88 7.39 -27.70 9.58
CA ARG A 88 7.27 -27.52 8.13
C ARG A 88 7.79 -26.16 7.67
N LEU A 89 7.45 -25.08 8.39
CA LEU A 89 7.90 -23.73 8.09
C LEU A 89 9.43 -23.61 8.22
N ILE A 90 10.05 -24.24 9.22
CA ILE A 90 11.51 -24.25 9.37
C ILE A 90 12.17 -24.87 8.15
N ILE A 91 11.71 -26.05 7.72
CA ILE A 91 12.27 -26.74 6.55
C ILE A 91 12.07 -25.89 5.28
N GLU A 92 10.88 -25.31 5.10
CA GLU A 92 10.58 -24.45 3.95
C GLU A 92 11.51 -23.22 3.90
N LYS A 93 11.76 -22.56 5.04
CA LYS A 93 12.70 -21.43 5.12
C LYS A 93 14.13 -21.86 4.79
N ILE A 94 14.59 -23.02 5.28
CA ILE A 94 15.93 -23.53 4.95
C ILE A 94 16.04 -23.79 3.43
N GLN A 95 15.01 -24.39 2.82
CA GLN A 95 15.02 -24.66 1.38
C GLN A 95 15.05 -23.38 0.55
N LEU A 96 14.29 -22.35 0.95
CA LEU A 96 14.33 -21.05 0.28
C LEU A 96 15.70 -20.39 0.42
N GLN A 97 16.29 -20.39 1.61
CA GLN A 97 17.65 -19.85 1.82
C GLN A 97 18.69 -20.58 0.96
N ASN A 98 18.61 -21.91 0.87
CA ASN A 98 19.51 -22.69 0.01
C ASN A 98 19.30 -22.34 -1.47
N ALA A 99 18.05 -22.20 -1.93
CA ALA A 99 17.75 -21.80 -3.30
C ALA A 99 18.30 -20.40 -3.62
N GLU A 100 18.21 -19.46 -2.67
CA GLU A 100 18.80 -18.11 -2.79
C GLU A 100 20.33 -18.18 -2.84
N GLN A 101 20.96 -19.03 -2.02
CA GLN A 101 22.42 -19.25 -2.03
C GLN A 101 22.92 -19.88 -3.32
N GLU A 102 22.13 -20.78 -3.92
CA GLU A 102 22.42 -21.40 -5.22
C GLU A 102 22.11 -20.45 -6.39
N GLY A 103 21.52 -19.28 -6.14
CA GLY A 103 21.17 -18.29 -7.17
C GLY A 103 19.95 -18.67 -8.00
N ILE A 104 19.08 -19.57 -7.51
CA ILE A 104 17.85 -19.96 -8.19
C ILE A 104 16.88 -18.78 -8.18
N THR A 105 16.63 -18.18 -9.34
CA THR A 105 15.70 -17.06 -9.52
C THR A 105 14.73 -17.37 -10.66
N VAL A 106 13.46 -17.01 -10.49
CA VAL A 106 12.43 -17.16 -11.52
C VAL A 106 12.40 -15.91 -12.40
N THR A 107 12.54 -16.06 -13.73
CA THR A 107 12.44 -14.92 -14.63
C THR A 107 10.98 -14.48 -14.84
N ASN A 108 10.75 -13.21 -15.20
CA ASN A 108 9.39 -12.71 -15.46
C ASN A 108 8.64 -13.52 -16.53
N LYS A 109 9.35 -13.97 -17.58
CA LYS A 109 8.77 -14.78 -18.65
C LYS A 109 8.30 -16.15 -18.14
N GLU A 110 9.06 -16.76 -17.24
CA GLU A 110 8.66 -18.02 -16.60
C GLU A 110 7.51 -17.80 -15.62
N LEU A 111 7.53 -16.70 -14.86
CA LEU A 111 6.44 -16.34 -13.96
C LEU A 111 5.11 -16.16 -14.72
N ASP A 112 5.11 -15.44 -15.83
CA ASP A 112 3.91 -15.24 -16.66
C ASP A 112 3.37 -16.57 -17.21
N LYS A 113 4.27 -17.47 -17.62
CA LYS A 113 3.89 -18.82 -18.06
C LYS A 113 3.25 -19.62 -16.92
N ILE A 114 3.84 -19.61 -15.73
CA ILE A 114 3.30 -20.29 -14.56
C ILE A 114 1.92 -19.74 -14.18
N ILE A 115 1.73 -18.42 -14.27
CA ILE A 115 0.44 -17.78 -13.98
C ILE A 115 -0.61 -18.22 -15.03
N ALA A 116 -0.25 -18.28 -16.31
CA ALA A 116 -1.14 -18.80 -17.36
C ALA A 116 -1.53 -20.25 -17.10
N ASP A 117 -0.57 -21.11 -16.76
CA ASP A 117 -0.82 -22.52 -16.43
C ASP A 117 -1.76 -22.66 -15.20
N ILE A 118 -1.62 -21.79 -14.19
CA ILE A 118 -2.52 -21.78 -13.02
C ILE A 118 -3.92 -21.32 -13.41
N ALA A 119 -4.05 -20.30 -14.27
CA ALA A 119 -5.34 -19.81 -14.76
C ALA A 119 -6.08 -20.91 -15.52
N ASP A 120 -5.38 -21.61 -16.42
CA ASP A 120 -5.91 -22.74 -17.20
C ASP A 120 -6.36 -23.89 -16.29
N LYS A 121 -5.56 -24.24 -15.28
CA LYS A 121 -5.93 -25.27 -14.28
C LYS A 121 -7.21 -24.93 -13.50
N ASN A 122 -7.48 -23.64 -13.28
CA ASN A 122 -8.68 -23.17 -12.61
C ASN A 122 -9.83 -22.85 -13.58
N LYS A 123 -9.63 -23.05 -14.90
CA LYS A 123 -10.58 -22.69 -15.96
C LYS A 123 -10.99 -21.21 -15.91
N LEU A 124 -10.05 -20.33 -15.55
CA LEU A 124 -10.25 -18.89 -15.46
C LEU A 124 -9.35 -18.19 -16.48
N THR A 125 -9.81 -17.06 -17.01
CA THR A 125 -8.91 -16.17 -17.75
C THR A 125 -7.97 -15.43 -16.80
N LEU A 126 -6.84 -14.91 -17.31
CA LEU A 126 -5.92 -14.09 -16.51
C LEU A 126 -6.60 -12.88 -15.86
N ALA A 127 -7.57 -12.27 -16.54
CA ALA A 127 -8.33 -11.14 -16.02
C ALA A 127 -9.23 -11.57 -14.85
N GLU A 128 -9.96 -12.68 -14.99
CA GLU A 128 -10.82 -13.21 -13.93
C GLU A 128 -10.00 -13.70 -12.71
N LEU A 129 -8.84 -14.32 -12.95
CA LEU A 129 -7.93 -14.73 -11.89
C LEU A 129 -7.48 -13.52 -11.05
N LYS A 130 -7.09 -12.41 -11.69
CA LYS A 130 -6.71 -11.17 -11.00
C LYS A 130 -7.84 -10.60 -10.16
N VAL A 131 -9.06 -10.56 -10.70
CA VAL A 131 -10.25 -10.09 -9.95
C VAL A 131 -10.54 -10.99 -8.74
N LYS A 132 -10.44 -12.31 -8.90
CA LYS A 132 -10.69 -13.26 -7.81
C LYS A 132 -9.64 -13.19 -6.69
N ILE A 133 -8.37 -12.96 -7.04
CA ILE A 133 -7.29 -12.74 -6.07
C ILE A 133 -7.50 -11.41 -5.34
N ALA A 134 -7.84 -10.33 -6.06
CA ALA A 134 -8.14 -9.04 -5.45
C ALA A 134 -9.33 -9.11 -4.46
N ALA A 135 -10.34 -9.93 -4.76
CA ALA A 135 -11.47 -10.19 -3.87
C ALA A 135 -11.12 -11.05 -2.65
N THR A 136 -10.07 -11.88 -2.72
CA THR A 136 -9.63 -12.79 -1.63
C THR A 136 -8.51 -12.17 -0.78
N GLY A 137 -7.83 -11.13 -1.28
CA GLY A 137 -6.74 -10.45 -0.60
C GLY A 137 -7.25 -9.65 0.61
N SER A 138 -7.17 -10.25 1.79
CA SER A 138 -7.43 -9.63 3.10
C SER A 138 -6.49 -10.22 4.14
#